data_AF-A0A167WHP8-F1
#
_entry.id   AF-A0A167WHP8-F1
#
_cell.length_a   1.000
_cell.length_b   1.000
_cell.length_c   1.000
_cell.angle_alpha   90.00
_cell.angle_beta   90.00
_cell.angle_gamma   90.00
#
_symmetry.space_group_name_H-M   'P 1'
#
loop_
_entity.id
_entity.type
_entity.pdbx_description
1 polymer ?
#
loop_
_entity_poly.entity_id
_entity_poly.type
_entity_poly.pdbx_seq_one_letter_code
_entity_poly.pdbx_strand_id
1 'polypeptide(L)'
;MASHTDGPKSAATPGEALQTDETQEQKDERFRKLYRHPPDFKQIAALDADFAAVVQGRELDFKDPRAVMQLSKTLLKHDFGLSLDLPDNRLCPPIPNRHTYILWLKELLDSTSYDTPGKLVGIDIGTGASCIYPMLGCIQRPWSFIAADIDDESLRWAKKNIEKNHLQHQIKLVKSNSDGPIIPIVSAPAEDVAFVMTNPPFYKSAEEMAQRAAEKSLPPLTACTGAPVEMVTGGGEVAFVGRILDESLALRGLVRWYTAMLGFQSSVAALVRRLRDHDIGNYAVTEFAQGSRTRRWAVAWSFHAMRPPQAIARGATANALRGSLPAHTEMTAVALPAFRAVSKFAEGLHDAMASLETTHWEWDRQKLEGRLRVADKVWTRAWRRQQQRGMDTSPEAKDRCAKEDIGFGVYINVNLDGIVVRCRWIEGHQESAFISFAGYLKTTAKKVYDGLEENQKPEKAE
;
A
#
# COMPACT_ATOMS: atom_id res chain seq x y z
N MET A 1 -3.33 44.52 -59.01
CA MET A 1 -3.86 45.33 -57.90
C MET A 1 -4.97 44.55 -57.23
N ALA A 2 -4.72 44.02 -56.04
CA ALA A 2 -5.71 43.83 -54.96
C ALA A 2 -4.97 43.12 -53.82
N SER A 3 -4.67 43.92 -52.79
CA SER A 3 -4.11 43.55 -51.51
C SER A 3 -5.11 42.73 -50.68
N HIS A 4 -4.68 41.59 -50.16
CA HIS A 4 -5.32 40.98 -48.99
C HIS A 4 -4.37 41.07 -47.79
N THR A 5 -4.90 41.70 -46.75
CA THR A 5 -4.28 42.02 -45.48
C THR A 5 -4.22 40.79 -44.58
N ASP A 6 -3.02 40.46 -44.11
CA ASP A 6 -2.78 39.53 -43.00
C ASP A 6 -3.27 40.14 -41.67
N GLY A 7 -4.19 39.45 -41.01
CA GLY A 7 -4.53 39.69 -39.60
C GLY A 7 -3.55 38.98 -38.66
N PRO A 8 -3.34 39.48 -37.42
CA PRO A 8 -2.31 38.96 -36.54
C PRO A 8 -2.67 37.54 -36.04
N LYS A 9 -1.72 36.61 -36.18
CA LYS A 9 -1.75 35.29 -35.54
C LYS A 9 -1.81 35.49 -34.02
N SER A 10 -2.92 35.05 -33.42
CA SER A 10 -3.08 34.92 -31.98
C SER A 10 -1.92 34.10 -31.40
N ALA A 11 -1.16 34.70 -30.48
CA ALA A 11 -0.14 34.01 -29.72
C ALA A 11 -0.79 32.96 -28.82
N ALA A 12 -0.35 31.71 -28.92
CA ALA A 12 -0.80 30.61 -28.08
C ALA A 12 -0.47 30.91 -26.60
N THR A 13 -1.44 30.68 -25.73
CA THR A 13 -1.31 30.81 -24.28
C THR A 13 -0.37 29.72 -23.74
N PRO A 14 0.60 30.03 -22.87
CA PRO A 14 1.47 29.01 -22.28
C PRO A 14 0.69 28.24 -21.22
N GLY A 15 0.16 27.08 -21.60
CA GLY A 15 -0.64 26.21 -20.72
C GLY A 15 -1.01 24.85 -21.31
N GLU A 16 -0.90 24.65 -22.63
CA GLU A 16 -1.14 23.35 -23.26
C GLU A 16 0.15 22.51 -23.31
N ALA A 17 0.60 22.05 -22.14
CA ALA A 17 1.47 20.89 -22.09
C ALA A 17 0.59 19.65 -22.37
N LEU A 18 0.82 19.02 -23.53
CA LEU A 18 0.30 17.72 -23.99
C LEU A 18 -0.27 16.86 -22.85
N GLN A 19 -1.59 16.90 -22.65
CA GLN A 19 -2.29 15.83 -21.94
C GLN A 19 -2.11 14.58 -22.80
N THR A 20 -1.17 13.74 -22.40
CA THR A 20 -1.03 12.42 -22.98
C THR A 20 -2.26 11.62 -22.56
N ASP A 21 -2.97 11.03 -23.53
CA ASP A 21 -4.06 10.04 -23.36
C ASP A 21 -3.50 8.74 -22.72
N GLU A 22 -2.81 8.87 -21.60
CA GLU A 22 -2.25 7.76 -20.85
C GLU A 22 -3.35 7.12 -20.02
N THR A 23 -3.55 5.81 -20.19
CA THR A 23 -4.49 5.05 -19.36
C THR A 23 -4.02 5.00 -17.90
N GLN A 24 -4.93 4.76 -16.95
CA GLN A 24 -4.55 4.69 -15.54
C GLN A 24 -3.50 3.58 -15.27
N GLU A 25 -3.57 2.47 -16.02
CA GLU A 25 -2.60 1.37 -15.95
C GLU A 25 -1.21 1.76 -16.45
N GLN A 26 -1.14 2.47 -17.59
CA GLN A 26 0.12 2.99 -18.13
C GLN A 26 0.76 3.98 -17.15
N LYS A 27 -0.06 4.87 -16.59
CA LYS A 27 0.34 5.84 -15.57
C LYS A 27 0.91 5.16 -14.33
N ASP A 28 0.30 4.07 -13.89
CA ASP A 28 0.84 3.27 -12.78
C ASP A 28 2.16 2.63 -13.09
N GLU A 29 2.29 2.05 -14.28
CA GLU A 29 3.54 1.42 -14.65
C GLU A 29 4.67 2.44 -14.77
N ARG A 30 4.38 3.65 -15.27
CA ARG A 30 5.33 4.77 -15.27
C ARG A 30 5.79 5.10 -13.85
N PHE A 31 4.86 5.35 -12.94
CA PHE A 31 5.20 5.69 -11.55
C PHE A 31 5.89 4.55 -10.82
N ARG A 32 5.52 3.29 -11.07
CA ARG A 32 6.19 2.12 -10.48
C ARG A 32 7.64 1.97 -10.94
N LYS A 33 7.96 2.42 -12.16
CA LYS A 33 9.34 2.45 -12.69
C LYS A 33 10.13 3.66 -12.20
N LEU A 34 9.45 4.77 -11.90
CA LEU A 34 10.08 6.00 -11.45
C LEU A 34 10.92 5.76 -10.19
N TYR A 35 12.16 6.26 -10.21
CA TYR A 35 13.15 6.12 -9.13
C TYR A 35 13.58 4.69 -8.76
N ARG A 36 13.27 3.66 -9.58
CA ARG A 36 13.94 2.35 -9.45
C ARG A 36 15.46 2.45 -9.61
N HIS A 37 15.89 3.46 -10.36
CA HIS A 37 17.28 3.88 -10.47
C HIS A 37 17.43 5.31 -9.96
N PRO A 38 18.59 5.68 -9.38
CA PRO A 38 18.85 7.04 -8.96
C PRO A 38 18.67 8.04 -10.13
N PRO A 39 18.12 9.24 -9.88
CA PRO A 39 18.00 10.25 -10.91
C PRO A 39 19.38 10.67 -11.46
N ASP A 40 19.50 10.83 -12.79
CA ASP A 40 20.73 11.35 -13.39
C ASP A 40 20.74 12.88 -13.28
N PHE A 41 21.48 13.40 -12.30
CA PHE A 41 21.56 14.85 -12.05
C PHE A 41 22.10 15.64 -13.23
N LYS A 42 22.92 15.05 -14.10
CA LYS A 42 23.38 15.74 -15.31
C LYS A 42 22.23 15.95 -16.30
N GLN A 43 21.35 14.95 -16.45
CA GLN A 43 20.17 15.07 -17.31
C GLN A 43 19.18 16.06 -16.74
N ILE A 44 18.94 16.02 -15.43
CA ILE A 44 18.03 16.95 -14.75
C ILE A 44 18.52 18.39 -14.85
N ALA A 45 19.83 18.63 -14.67
CA ALA A 45 20.43 19.96 -14.80
C ALA A 45 20.26 20.56 -16.21
N ALA A 46 20.25 19.72 -17.24
CA ALA A 46 20.01 20.18 -18.61
C ALA A 46 18.56 20.65 -18.85
N LEU A 47 17.61 20.25 -17.98
CA LEU A 47 16.18 20.52 -18.12
C LEU A 47 15.69 21.62 -17.16
N ASP A 48 16.47 21.96 -16.13
CA ASP A 48 16.10 22.93 -15.10
C ASP A 48 17.30 23.81 -14.75
N ALA A 49 17.23 25.09 -15.17
CA ALA A 49 18.30 26.07 -14.95
C ALA A 49 18.53 26.38 -13.47
N ASP A 50 17.48 26.35 -12.64
CA ASP A 50 17.61 26.59 -11.21
C ASP A 50 18.32 25.41 -10.54
N PHE A 51 18.07 24.17 -11.01
CA PHE A 51 18.83 23.01 -10.55
C PHE A 51 20.29 23.02 -11.04
N ALA A 52 20.53 23.46 -12.29
CA ALA A 52 21.88 23.61 -12.83
C ALA A 52 22.75 24.55 -11.98
N ALA A 53 22.15 25.55 -11.32
CA ALA A 53 22.85 26.49 -10.46
C ALA A 53 23.33 25.90 -9.12
N VAL A 54 22.78 24.76 -8.68
CA VAL A 54 23.08 24.15 -7.36
C VAL A 54 23.81 22.80 -7.46
N VAL A 55 24.01 22.28 -8.67
CA VAL A 55 24.64 20.97 -8.93
C VAL A 55 26.03 21.16 -9.55
N GLN A 56 26.99 20.30 -9.19
CA GLN A 56 28.34 20.30 -9.75
C GLN A 56 28.56 19.03 -10.57
N GLY A 57 28.33 19.12 -11.88
CA GLY A 57 28.45 17.98 -12.79
C GLY A 57 27.37 16.91 -12.53
N ARG A 58 27.73 15.85 -11.79
CA ARG A 58 26.81 14.79 -11.35
C ARG A 58 26.63 14.74 -9.83
N GLU A 59 27.27 15.64 -9.11
CA GLU A 59 27.27 15.67 -7.66
C GLU A 59 26.39 16.82 -7.15
N LEU A 60 25.60 16.52 -6.12
CA LEU A 60 24.79 17.50 -5.41
C LEU A 60 25.26 17.53 -3.95
N ASP A 61 25.48 18.72 -3.40
CA ASP A 61 25.75 18.85 -1.98
C ASP A 61 24.44 18.72 -1.19
N PHE A 62 24.16 17.51 -0.71
CA PHE A 62 22.98 17.24 0.12
C PHE A 62 23.01 17.95 1.48
N LYS A 63 24.14 18.54 1.89
CA LYS A 63 24.23 19.33 3.14
C LYS A 63 23.79 20.78 2.95
N ASP A 64 23.67 21.28 1.72
CA ASP A 64 23.08 22.60 1.45
C ASP A 64 21.54 22.48 1.38
N PRO A 65 20.79 23.08 2.33
CA PRO A 65 19.32 23.07 2.30
C PRO A 65 18.74 23.57 0.97
N ARG A 66 19.39 24.54 0.32
CA ARG A 66 18.92 25.12 -0.94
C ARG A 66 19.03 24.10 -2.07
N ALA A 67 20.12 23.34 -2.12
CA ALA A 67 20.33 22.29 -3.11
C ALA A 67 19.29 21.16 -2.95
N VAL A 68 19.00 20.76 -1.72
CA VAL A 68 17.97 19.74 -1.41
C VAL A 68 16.57 20.22 -1.75
N MET A 69 16.25 21.48 -1.43
CA MET A 69 14.98 22.11 -1.79
C MET A 69 14.81 22.17 -3.30
N GLN A 70 15.83 22.64 -4.02
CA GLN A 70 15.79 22.76 -5.46
C GLN A 70 15.67 21.39 -6.13
N LEU A 71 16.41 20.36 -5.68
CA LEU A 71 16.22 18.99 -6.15
C LEU A 71 14.76 18.55 -6.00
N SER A 72 14.15 18.82 -4.85
CA SER A 72 12.76 18.42 -4.58
C SER A 72 11.77 19.15 -5.50
N LYS A 73 11.97 20.46 -5.73
CA LYS A 73 11.17 21.25 -6.68
C LYS A 73 11.30 20.70 -8.10
N THR A 74 12.52 20.44 -8.54
CA THR A 74 12.79 19.97 -9.90
C THR A 74 12.23 18.57 -10.15
N LEU A 75 12.40 17.64 -9.21
CA LEU A 75 11.81 16.30 -9.30
C LEU A 75 10.27 16.36 -9.35
N LEU A 76 9.64 17.19 -8.52
CA LEU A 76 8.19 17.37 -8.55
C LEU A 76 7.70 17.95 -9.87
N LYS A 77 8.39 18.97 -10.38
CA LYS A 77 8.03 19.65 -11.62
C LYS A 77 8.13 18.69 -12.80
N HIS A 78 9.24 17.98 -12.91
CA HIS A 78 9.53 17.13 -14.06
C HIS A 78 8.74 15.81 -14.03
N ASP A 79 8.68 15.14 -12.89
CA ASP A 79 8.16 13.77 -12.82
C ASP A 79 6.67 13.70 -12.45
N PHE A 80 6.13 14.76 -11.83
CA PHE A 80 4.75 14.81 -11.35
C PHE A 80 3.95 16.01 -11.87
N GLY A 81 4.59 16.96 -12.57
CA GLY A 81 3.93 18.21 -12.97
C GLY A 81 3.54 19.09 -11.79
N LEU A 82 4.18 18.90 -10.63
CA LEU A 82 3.87 19.62 -9.39
C LEU A 82 4.87 20.72 -9.10
N SER A 83 4.39 21.84 -8.59
CA SER A 83 5.21 22.94 -8.09
C SER A 83 5.15 23.02 -6.57
N LEU A 84 6.30 23.16 -5.92
CA LEU A 84 6.40 23.26 -4.45
C LEU A 84 7.09 24.55 -4.04
N ASP A 85 6.52 25.25 -3.06
CA ASP A 85 7.22 26.27 -2.28
C ASP A 85 7.11 25.96 -0.78
N LEU A 86 8.19 26.19 -0.06
CA LEU A 86 8.29 25.96 1.38
C LEU A 86 9.02 27.14 2.03
N PRO A 87 8.74 27.44 3.29
CA PRO A 87 9.58 28.35 4.08
C PRO A 87 10.88 27.67 4.49
N ASP A 88 11.90 28.46 4.83
CA ASP A 88 13.23 27.96 5.20
C ASP A 88 13.26 27.16 6.52
N ASN A 89 12.18 27.23 7.31
CA ASN A 89 12.04 26.63 8.63
C ASN A 89 11.08 25.41 8.66
N ARG A 90 10.81 24.76 7.52
CA ARG A 90 9.99 23.56 7.44
C ARG A 90 10.72 22.42 6.75
N LEU A 91 10.27 21.20 7.02
CA LEU A 91 10.90 19.99 6.49
C LEU A 91 10.74 19.90 4.96
N CYS A 92 11.86 19.89 4.24
CA CYS A 92 11.85 19.59 2.82
C CYS A 92 11.68 18.07 2.59
N PRO A 93 10.62 17.61 1.89
CA PRO A 93 10.37 16.18 1.73
C PRO A 93 11.29 15.55 0.67
N PRO A 94 12.02 14.46 0.97
CA PRO A 94 12.73 13.70 -0.05
C PRO A 94 11.74 12.94 -0.95
N ILE A 95 11.51 13.46 -2.16
CA ILE A 95 10.42 13.04 -3.06
C ILE A 95 10.36 11.53 -3.31
N PRO A 96 11.47 10.82 -3.63
CA PRO A 96 11.35 9.39 -3.93
C PRO A 96 10.89 8.57 -2.72
N ASN A 97 11.26 8.95 -1.48
CA ASN A 97 10.79 8.27 -0.28
C ASN A 97 9.28 8.44 -0.10
N ARG A 98 8.78 9.65 -0.32
CA ARG A 98 7.35 9.95 -0.22
C ARG A 98 6.56 9.21 -1.28
N HIS A 99 7.11 9.15 -2.49
CA HIS A 99 6.56 8.40 -3.61
C HIS A 99 6.47 6.90 -3.31
N THR A 100 7.51 6.27 -2.74
CA THR A 100 7.48 4.85 -2.37
C THR A 100 6.35 4.52 -1.39
N TYR A 101 6.05 5.40 -0.44
CA TYR A 101 4.93 5.17 0.47
C TYR A 101 3.58 5.21 -0.28
N ILE A 102 3.38 6.14 -1.20
CA ILE A 102 2.18 6.18 -2.06
C ILE A 102 2.08 4.93 -2.94
N LEU A 103 3.19 4.44 -3.51
CA LEU A 103 3.18 3.21 -4.30
C LEU A 103 2.74 2.00 -3.47
N TRP A 104 3.30 1.84 -2.28
CA TRP A 104 2.91 0.76 -1.38
C TRP A 104 1.44 0.86 -0.96
N LEU A 105 0.95 2.08 -0.72
CA LEU A 105 -0.45 2.32 -0.37
C LEU A 105 -1.40 1.98 -1.52
N LYS A 106 -1.05 2.33 -2.77
CA LYS A 106 -1.80 1.92 -3.97
C LYS A 106 -1.89 0.40 -4.06
N GLU A 107 -0.76 -0.30 -3.93
CA GLU A 107 -0.71 -1.76 -3.97
C GLU A 107 -1.53 -2.39 -2.84
N LEU A 108 -1.46 -1.84 -1.62
CA LEU A 108 -2.27 -2.27 -0.49
C LEU A 108 -3.77 -2.16 -0.77
N LEU A 109 -4.23 -0.99 -1.24
CA LEU A 109 -5.65 -0.72 -1.50
C LEU A 109 -6.17 -1.54 -2.69
N ASP A 110 -5.43 -1.54 -3.80
CA ASP A 110 -5.82 -2.22 -5.04
C ASP A 110 -5.89 -3.75 -4.87
N SER A 111 -5.16 -4.30 -3.89
CA SER A 111 -5.10 -5.75 -3.63
C SER A 111 -6.02 -6.23 -2.49
N THR A 112 -6.68 -5.30 -1.80
CA THR A 112 -7.58 -5.57 -0.65
C THR A 112 -9.01 -5.10 -0.92
N SER A 113 -9.41 -5.10 -2.18
CA SER A 113 -10.77 -4.88 -2.67
C SER A 113 -11.09 -5.89 -3.78
N TYR A 114 -12.36 -6.24 -3.94
CA TYR A 114 -12.83 -6.92 -5.15
C TYR A 114 -13.13 -5.93 -6.29
N ASP A 115 -13.37 -4.67 -5.94
CA ASP A 115 -13.65 -3.61 -6.90
C ASP A 115 -12.38 -3.13 -7.60
N THR A 116 -12.55 -2.59 -8.80
CA THR A 116 -11.46 -1.93 -9.52
C THR A 116 -11.00 -0.68 -8.77
N PRO A 117 -9.70 -0.33 -8.86
CA PRO A 117 -9.19 0.91 -8.29
C PRO A 117 -9.99 2.12 -8.79
N GLY A 118 -10.47 2.94 -7.87
CA GLY A 118 -11.40 4.02 -8.17
C GLY A 118 -11.15 5.29 -7.37
N LYS A 119 -12.20 6.11 -7.26
CA LYS A 119 -12.21 7.29 -6.39
C LYS A 119 -12.18 6.84 -4.93
N LEU A 120 -11.21 7.34 -4.18
CA LEU A 120 -11.04 7.03 -2.77
C LEU A 120 -10.76 8.30 -1.98
N VAL A 121 -11.21 8.32 -0.73
CA VAL A 121 -10.91 9.40 0.22
C VAL A 121 -9.86 8.92 1.22
N GLY A 122 -8.77 9.66 1.34
CA GLY A 122 -7.70 9.42 2.31
C GLY A 122 -7.61 10.52 3.36
N ILE A 123 -7.05 10.20 4.52
CA ILE A 123 -6.68 11.17 5.56
C ILE A 123 -5.16 11.17 5.70
N ASP A 124 -4.53 12.33 5.57
CA ASP A 124 -3.12 12.55 5.87
C ASP A 124 -2.97 13.33 7.18
N ILE A 125 -2.38 12.71 8.19
CA ILE A 125 -2.20 13.29 9.53
C ILE A 125 -0.78 13.86 9.65
N GLY A 126 -0.69 15.17 9.84
CA GLY A 126 0.58 15.91 9.84
C GLY A 126 1.06 16.16 8.42
N THR A 127 0.20 16.77 7.59
CA THR A 127 0.49 16.97 6.16
C THR A 127 1.67 17.90 5.89
N GLY A 128 2.02 18.73 6.89
CA GLY A 128 3.12 19.69 6.86
C GLY A 128 2.93 20.80 5.82
N ALA A 129 3.89 21.73 5.79
CA ALA A 129 3.88 22.83 4.82
C ALA A 129 3.86 22.38 3.35
N SER A 130 4.37 21.17 3.09
CA SER A 130 4.48 20.64 1.73
C SER A 130 3.17 20.09 1.18
N CYS A 131 2.28 19.55 2.03
CA CYS A 131 1.12 18.78 1.60
C CYS A 131 1.48 17.63 0.63
N ILE A 132 2.67 17.06 0.79
CA ILE A 132 3.31 16.23 -0.25
C ILE A 132 2.55 14.95 -0.56
N TYR A 133 2.03 14.25 0.45
CA TYR A 133 1.33 12.98 0.24
C TYR A 133 -0.01 13.18 -0.49
N PRO A 134 -0.88 14.13 -0.08
CA PRO A 134 -2.06 14.48 -0.85
C PRO A 134 -1.77 14.84 -2.30
N MET A 135 -0.78 15.71 -2.55
CA MET A 135 -0.46 16.13 -3.92
C MET A 135 0.03 14.94 -4.77
N LEU A 136 0.96 14.13 -4.24
CA LEU A 136 1.45 12.94 -4.95
C LEU A 136 0.33 11.90 -5.18
N GLY A 137 -0.59 11.74 -4.24
CA GLY A 137 -1.74 10.84 -4.35
C GLY A 137 -2.68 11.28 -5.47
N CYS A 138 -3.14 12.54 -5.44
CA CYS A 138 -4.05 13.11 -6.44
C CYS A 138 -3.48 13.14 -7.86
N ILE A 139 -2.17 13.32 -8.00
CA ILE A 139 -1.53 13.24 -9.33
C ILE A 139 -1.52 11.81 -9.86
N GLN A 140 -1.38 10.80 -9.00
CA GLN A 140 -1.25 9.41 -9.44
C GLN A 140 -2.58 8.68 -9.60
N ARG A 141 -3.59 9.08 -8.82
CA ARG A 141 -4.89 8.40 -8.68
C ARG A 141 -5.99 9.44 -8.53
N PRO A 142 -7.26 9.11 -8.87
CA PRO A 142 -8.41 9.98 -8.64
C PRO A 142 -8.81 10.03 -7.14
N TRP A 143 -7.85 10.30 -6.26
CA TRP A 143 -8.03 10.35 -4.83
C TRP A 143 -8.40 11.76 -4.36
N SER A 144 -9.18 11.82 -3.29
CA SER A 144 -9.36 13.04 -2.52
C SER A 144 -8.75 12.87 -1.13
N PHE A 145 -8.31 13.96 -0.53
CA PHE A 145 -7.63 13.95 0.76
C PHE A 145 -8.25 14.93 1.74
N ILE A 146 -8.28 14.48 2.99
CA ILE A 146 -8.41 15.35 4.16
C ILE A 146 -6.98 15.46 4.72
N ALA A 147 -6.38 16.63 4.53
CA ALA A 147 -4.99 16.89 4.89
C ALA A 147 -4.98 17.71 6.18
N ALA A 148 -4.57 17.08 7.27
CA ALA A 148 -4.68 17.65 8.61
C ALA A 148 -3.32 18.05 9.17
N ASP A 149 -3.28 19.17 9.89
CA ASP A 149 -2.10 19.61 10.61
C ASP A 149 -2.48 20.44 11.84
N ILE A 150 -1.58 20.50 12.83
CA ILE A 150 -1.75 21.31 14.03
C ILE A 150 -1.06 22.67 13.91
N ASP A 151 -0.17 22.88 12.94
CA ASP A 151 0.59 24.13 12.77
C ASP A 151 -0.06 25.05 11.74
N ASP A 152 -0.39 26.29 12.14
CA ASP A 152 -1.06 27.25 11.25
C ASP A 152 -0.18 27.68 10.08
N GLU A 153 1.14 27.79 10.31
CA GLU A 153 2.07 28.16 9.25
C GLU A 153 2.20 27.03 8.22
N SER A 154 2.30 25.77 8.65
CA SER A 154 2.24 24.60 7.77
C SER A 154 0.96 24.60 6.95
N LEU A 155 -0.22 24.80 7.55
CA LEU A 155 -1.48 24.84 6.81
C LEU A 155 -1.55 25.99 5.80
N ARG A 156 -0.99 27.16 6.14
CA ARG A 156 -0.92 28.31 5.22
C ARG A 156 -0.09 27.99 3.98
N TRP A 157 1.06 27.33 4.15
CA TRP A 157 1.91 26.91 3.03
C TRP A 157 1.32 25.75 2.24
N ALA A 158 0.73 24.77 2.92
CA ALA A 158 0.01 23.67 2.30
C ALA A 158 -1.10 24.22 1.39
N LYS A 159 -1.88 25.18 1.87
CA LYS A 159 -2.94 25.84 1.08
C LYS A 159 -2.38 26.48 -0.19
N LYS A 160 -1.30 27.25 -0.07
CA LYS A 160 -0.63 27.88 -1.21
C LYS A 160 -0.15 26.84 -2.23
N ASN A 161 0.43 25.72 -1.77
CA ASN A 161 0.89 24.65 -2.65
C ASN A 161 -0.28 23.93 -3.34
N ILE A 162 -1.39 23.67 -2.65
CA ILE A 162 -2.59 23.09 -3.23
C ILE A 162 -3.15 24.00 -4.34
N GLU A 163 -3.32 25.29 -4.05
CA GLU A 163 -3.85 26.27 -5.00
C GLU A 163 -2.94 26.44 -6.22
N LYS A 164 -1.62 26.48 -6.01
CA LYS A 164 -0.61 26.56 -7.08
C LYS A 164 -0.67 25.39 -8.07
N ASN A 165 -1.15 24.23 -7.61
CA ASN A 165 -1.27 23.02 -8.42
C ASN A 165 -2.73 22.72 -8.82
N HIS A 166 -3.68 23.61 -8.54
CA HIS A 166 -5.10 23.46 -8.86
C HIS A 166 -5.79 22.23 -8.22
N LEU A 167 -5.33 21.81 -7.04
CA LEU A 167 -5.81 20.60 -6.35
C LEU A 167 -6.87 20.87 -5.26
N GLN A 168 -7.36 22.10 -5.12
CA GLN A 168 -8.30 22.50 -4.05
C GLN A 168 -9.64 21.75 -4.08
N HIS A 169 -10.00 21.15 -5.22
CA HIS A 169 -11.22 20.34 -5.36
C HIS A 169 -11.05 18.89 -4.87
N GLN A 170 -9.79 18.42 -4.74
CA GLN A 170 -9.45 17.07 -4.26
C GLN A 170 -8.90 17.10 -2.83
N ILE A 171 -8.28 18.21 -2.39
CA ILE A 171 -7.60 18.27 -1.10
C ILE A 171 -8.28 19.30 -0.20
N LYS A 172 -8.85 18.83 0.91
CA LYS A 172 -9.44 19.63 1.98
C LYS A 172 -8.47 19.73 3.15
N LEU A 173 -8.07 20.95 3.51
CA LEU A 173 -7.25 21.19 4.70
C LEU A 173 -8.10 21.22 5.97
N VAL A 174 -7.57 20.63 7.05
CA VAL A 174 -8.20 20.62 8.37
C VAL A 174 -7.18 21.04 9.43
N LYS A 175 -7.55 22.03 10.24
CA LYS A 175 -6.80 22.37 11.46
C LYS A 175 -7.17 21.40 12.57
N SER A 176 -6.19 20.66 13.05
CA SER A 176 -6.33 19.78 14.21
C SER A 176 -5.85 20.45 15.50
N ASN A 177 -6.32 19.95 16.64
CA ASN A 177 -5.88 20.35 17.96
C ASN A 177 -5.01 19.23 18.57
N SER A 178 -3.95 19.58 19.29
CA SER A 178 -3.05 18.61 19.93
C SER A 178 -3.78 17.66 20.90
N ASP A 179 -4.79 18.20 21.58
CA ASP A 179 -5.59 17.51 22.61
C ASP A 179 -6.89 16.92 22.04
N GLY A 180 -7.17 17.14 20.75
CA GLY A 180 -8.34 16.61 20.07
C GLY A 180 -8.09 15.22 19.45
N PRO A 181 -9.10 14.69 18.74
CA PRO A 181 -8.93 13.49 17.93
C PRO A 181 -7.80 13.65 16.92
N ILE A 182 -6.90 12.68 16.85
CA ILE A 182 -5.80 12.66 15.88
C ILE A 182 -6.31 12.30 14.48
N ILE A 183 -7.36 11.49 14.40
CA ILE A 183 -8.02 11.14 13.14
C ILE A 183 -9.24 12.06 12.97
N PRO A 184 -9.21 13.07 12.08
CA PRO A 184 -10.31 14.01 11.88
C PRO A 184 -11.46 13.39 11.05
N ILE A 185 -11.95 12.22 11.46
CA ILE A 185 -12.95 11.43 10.72
C ILE A 185 -14.25 12.22 10.47
N VAL A 186 -14.61 13.11 11.39
CA VAL A 186 -15.80 13.97 11.28
C VAL A 186 -15.72 14.97 10.12
N SER A 187 -14.52 15.22 9.59
CA SER A 187 -14.30 16.07 8.42
C SER A 187 -14.46 15.32 7.10
N ALA A 188 -14.59 13.99 7.16
CA ALA A 188 -14.80 13.13 6.01
C ALA A 188 -16.23 13.23 5.47
N PRO A 189 -16.43 13.03 4.16
CA PRO A 189 -17.77 12.83 3.61
C PRO A 189 -18.42 11.59 4.24
N ALA A 190 -19.73 11.41 4.03
CA ALA A 190 -20.45 10.23 4.49
C ALA A 190 -20.00 8.92 3.80
N GLU A 191 -19.05 8.98 2.87
CA GLU A 191 -18.43 7.83 2.22
C GLU A 191 -17.38 7.18 3.13
N ASP A 192 -17.13 5.88 2.92
CA ASP A 192 -16.08 5.16 3.64
C ASP A 192 -14.69 5.75 3.35
N VAL A 193 -13.95 6.09 4.40
CA VAL A 193 -12.56 6.52 4.27
C VAL A 193 -11.70 5.31 3.90
N ALA A 194 -11.01 5.39 2.77
CA ALA A 194 -10.21 4.28 2.29
C ALA A 194 -8.95 4.08 3.14
N PHE A 195 -8.31 5.18 3.56
CA PHE A 195 -7.10 5.06 4.37
C PHE A 195 -6.82 6.27 5.26
N VAL A 196 -6.09 6.00 6.32
CA VAL A 196 -5.34 6.99 7.11
C VAL A 196 -3.85 6.76 6.84
N MET A 197 -3.10 7.84 6.66
CA MET A 197 -1.65 7.81 6.56
C MET A 197 -1.01 8.88 7.43
N THR A 198 0.23 8.62 7.84
CA THR A 198 1.05 9.61 8.55
C THR A 198 2.53 9.33 8.37
N ASN A 199 3.33 10.40 8.37
CA ASN A 199 4.74 10.35 8.67
C ASN A 199 4.98 11.14 9.96
N PRO A 200 4.96 10.48 11.13
CA PRO A 200 4.89 11.13 12.42
C PRO A 200 6.22 11.84 12.76
N PRO A 201 6.20 12.82 13.68
CA PRO A 201 7.42 13.31 14.32
C PRO A 201 8.15 12.16 15.03
N PHE A 202 9.45 12.03 14.84
CA PHE A 202 10.19 10.84 15.26
C PHE A 202 10.61 10.85 16.73
N TYR A 203 11.04 12.01 17.24
CA TYR A 203 11.78 12.09 18.50
C TYR A 203 10.87 12.47 19.69
N LYS A 204 11.22 12.00 20.89
CA LYS A 204 10.52 12.35 22.13
C LYS A 204 10.77 13.78 22.58
N SER A 205 11.98 14.26 22.32
CA SER A 205 12.44 15.58 22.73
C SER A 205 13.57 16.07 21.82
N ALA A 206 13.91 17.35 21.92
CA ALA A 206 15.07 17.90 21.22
C ALA A 206 16.39 17.27 21.71
N GLU A 207 16.47 16.91 23.00
CA GLU A 207 17.61 16.24 23.60
C GLU A 207 17.81 14.84 23.02
N GLU A 208 16.74 14.03 22.84
CA GLU A 208 16.86 12.71 22.20
C GLU A 208 17.36 12.84 20.76
N MET A 209 16.87 13.84 20.02
CA MET A 209 17.33 14.12 18.66
C MET A 209 18.83 14.43 18.63
N ALA A 210 19.29 15.30 19.53
CA ALA A 210 20.69 15.68 19.63
C ALA A 210 21.57 14.49 20.05
N GLN A 211 21.13 13.70 21.04
CA GLN A 211 21.85 12.52 21.50
C GLN A 211 22.02 11.50 20.38
N ARG A 212 20.95 11.17 19.64
CA ARG A 212 21.02 10.23 18.52
C ARG A 212 21.81 10.76 17.33
N ALA A 213 21.89 12.07 17.16
CA ALA A 213 22.79 12.67 16.18
C ALA A 213 24.26 12.48 16.60
N ALA A 214 24.57 12.59 17.89
CA ALA A 214 25.91 12.40 18.44
C ALA A 214 26.37 10.93 18.47
N GLU A 215 25.44 9.97 18.62
CA GLU A 215 25.74 8.53 18.57
C GLU A 215 26.12 8.05 17.15
N LYS A 216 25.84 8.84 16.11
CA LYS A 216 26.25 8.53 14.74
C LYS A 216 27.71 8.93 14.54
N SER A 217 28.52 8.00 14.07
CA SER A 217 29.93 8.24 13.72
C SER A 217 30.12 9.20 12.54
N LEU A 218 29.05 9.52 11.80
CA LEU A 218 29.05 10.44 10.67
C LEU A 218 27.88 11.43 10.78
N PRO A 219 28.09 12.70 10.37
CA PRO A 219 27.02 13.69 10.33
C PRO A 219 25.90 13.26 9.37
N PRO A 220 24.67 13.77 9.54
CA PRO A 220 23.58 13.49 8.61
C PRO A 220 23.98 13.89 7.19
N LEU A 221 23.64 13.01 6.24
CA LEU A 221 23.98 13.17 4.83
C LEU A 221 23.16 14.26 4.13
N THR A 222 22.05 14.67 4.75
CA THR A 222 21.11 15.63 4.18
C THR A 222 20.79 16.70 5.19
N ALA A 223 20.72 17.96 4.75
CA ALA A 223 20.23 19.06 5.57
C ALA A 223 18.82 18.76 6.10
N CYS A 224 18.60 19.03 7.39
CA CYS A 224 17.31 18.91 8.02
C CYS A 224 16.85 20.29 8.48
N THR A 225 15.85 20.83 7.79
CA THR A 225 15.26 22.16 8.08
C THR A 225 13.93 22.06 8.84
N GLY A 226 13.59 20.87 9.35
CA GLY A 226 12.31 20.63 10.02
C GLY A 226 12.15 21.47 11.28
N ALA A 227 10.97 22.04 11.48
CA ALA A 227 10.65 22.70 12.74
C ALA A 227 10.53 21.67 13.88
N PRO A 228 10.75 22.04 15.15
CA PRO A 228 10.56 21.12 16.28
C PRO A 228 9.19 20.44 16.30
N VAL A 229 8.13 21.15 15.91
CA VAL A 229 6.76 20.61 15.82
C VAL A 229 6.60 19.49 14.76
N GLU A 230 7.47 19.44 13.75
CA GLU A 230 7.49 18.39 12.72
C GLU A 230 8.43 17.22 13.08
N MET A 231 9.27 17.39 14.09
CA MET A 231 10.34 16.44 14.43
C MET A 231 10.18 15.80 15.81
N VAL A 232 9.54 16.50 16.75
CA VAL A 232 9.41 16.13 18.16
C VAL A 232 7.95 16.00 18.54
N THR A 233 7.62 14.96 19.29
CA THR A 233 6.31 14.79 19.93
C THR A 233 6.45 14.05 21.25
N GLY A 234 5.57 14.31 22.21
CA GLY A 234 5.62 13.66 23.52
C GLY A 234 5.54 12.13 23.38
N GLY A 235 6.57 11.42 23.86
CA GLY A 235 6.66 9.96 23.72
C GLY A 235 7.14 9.45 22.35
N GLY A 236 7.44 10.36 21.40
CA GLY A 236 8.02 10.07 20.09
C GLY A 236 7.05 9.36 19.15
N GLU A 237 7.57 8.84 18.03
CA GLU A 237 6.73 8.19 17.02
C GLU A 237 5.88 7.02 17.56
N VAL A 238 6.34 6.33 18.59
CA VAL A 238 5.60 5.20 19.21
C VAL A 238 4.34 5.70 19.93
N ALA A 239 4.42 6.79 20.69
CA ALA A 239 3.25 7.33 21.37
C ALA A 239 2.26 7.97 20.38
N PHE A 240 2.79 8.66 19.37
CA PHE A 240 1.99 9.29 18.32
C PHE A 240 1.18 8.27 17.52
N VAL A 241 1.84 7.24 16.97
CA VAL A 241 1.14 6.17 16.24
C VAL A 241 0.31 5.30 17.19
N GLY A 242 0.70 5.23 18.46
CA GLY A 242 -0.12 4.66 19.52
C GLY A 242 -1.50 5.31 19.65
N ARG A 243 -1.58 6.65 19.63
CA ARG A 243 -2.86 7.37 19.64
C ARG A 243 -3.72 7.05 18.40
N ILE A 244 -3.09 6.93 17.23
CA ILE A 244 -3.79 6.54 16.00
C ILE A 244 -4.36 5.13 16.15
N LEU A 245 -3.59 4.19 16.71
CA LEU A 245 -4.09 2.85 17.03
C LEU A 245 -5.27 2.92 18.01
N ASP A 246 -5.16 3.68 19.09
CA ASP A 246 -6.22 3.80 20.10
C ASP A 246 -7.53 4.36 19.50
N GLU A 247 -7.46 5.39 18.66
CA GLU A 247 -8.64 5.90 17.95
C GLU A 247 -9.16 4.91 16.89
N SER A 248 -8.27 4.17 16.22
CA SER A 248 -8.68 3.14 15.26
C SER A 248 -9.47 2.00 15.92
N LEU A 249 -9.24 1.71 17.21
CA LEU A 249 -10.01 0.71 17.96
C LEU A 249 -11.47 1.14 18.14
N ALA A 250 -11.74 2.45 18.20
CA ALA A 250 -13.10 2.98 18.24
C ALA A 250 -13.72 3.09 16.84
N LEU A 251 -12.93 3.53 15.85
CA LEU A 251 -13.42 3.76 14.49
C LEU A 251 -13.57 2.47 13.66
N ARG A 252 -12.77 1.44 13.95
CA ARG A 252 -12.86 0.10 13.34
C ARG A 252 -12.93 0.18 11.82
N GLY A 253 -14.02 -0.35 11.24
CA GLY A 253 -14.28 -0.41 9.81
C GLY A 253 -14.69 0.90 9.15
N LEU A 254 -14.81 2.02 9.87
CA LEU A 254 -15.02 3.33 9.24
C LEU A 254 -13.84 3.76 8.34
N VAL A 255 -12.67 3.16 8.56
CA VAL A 255 -11.50 3.30 7.70
C VAL A 255 -11.07 1.93 7.21
N ARG A 256 -10.81 1.77 5.91
CA ARG A 256 -10.36 0.47 5.37
C ARG A 256 -8.96 0.11 5.86
N TRP A 257 -8.01 1.04 5.78
CA TRP A 257 -6.64 0.84 6.25
C TRP A 257 -6.09 2.02 7.05
N TYR A 258 -5.56 1.75 8.22
CA TYR A 258 -4.76 2.71 8.98
C TYR A 258 -3.29 2.43 8.70
N THR A 259 -2.50 3.45 8.39
CA THR A 259 -1.10 3.28 8.02
C THR A 259 -0.22 4.34 8.68
N ALA A 260 1.01 3.98 9.02
CA ALA A 260 2.01 4.90 9.53
C ALA A 260 3.41 4.55 9.02
N MET A 261 4.15 5.55 8.56
CA MET A 261 5.59 5.42 8.32
C MET A 261 6.35 5.60 9.63
N LEU A 262 7.42 4.84 9.83
CA LEU A 262 8.21 4.79 11.06
C LEU A 262 9.68 5.07 10.75
N GLY A 263 10.28 5.92 11.58
CA GLY A 263 11.68 6.31 11.48
C GLY A 263 12.63 5.27 12.09
N PHE A 264 12.15 4.50 13.06
CA PHE A 264 12.94 3.50 13.78
C PHE A 264 12.36 2.09 13.65
N GLN A 265 13.25 1.12 13.41
CA GLN A 265 12.89 -0.29 13.37
C GLN A 265 12.29 -0.80 14.70
N SER A 266 12.74 -0.26 15.84
CA SER A 266 12.22 -0.64 17.16
C SER A 266 10.76 -0.21 17.35
N SER A 267 10.34 0.88 16.72
CA SER A 267 8.95 1.34 16.74
C SER A 267 8.01 0.35 16.06
N VAL A 268 8.46 -0.30 14.97
CA VAL A 268 7.70 -1.35 14.27
C VAL A 268 7.37 -2.48 15.25
N ALA A 269 8.38 -2.98 15.97
CA ALA A 269 8.20 -4.07 16.93
C ALA A 269 7.33 -3.67 18.12
N ALA A 270 7.33 -2.39 18.54
CA ALA A 270 6.45 -1.88 19.59
C ALA A 270 4.99 -1.79 19.14
N LEU A 271 4.76 -1.24 17.95
CA LEU A 271 3.42 -1.12 17.37
C LEU A 271 2.80 -2.49 17.09
N VAL A 272 3.56 -3.42 16.48
CA VAL A 272 3.08 -4.78 16.19
C VAL A 272 2.70 -5.54 17.47
N ARG A 273 3.44 -5.35 18.57
CA ARG A 273 3.03 -5.93 19.87
C ARG A 273 1.66 -5.42 20.29
N ARG A 274 1.44 -4.10 20.26
CA ARG A 274 0.12 -3.53 20.58
C ARG A 274 -0.99 -4.02 19.64
N LEU A 275 -0.72 -4.14 18.35
CA LEU A 275 -1.69 -4.72 17.39
C LEU A 275 -2.11 -6.13 17.82
N ARG A 276 -1.14 -6.97 18.23
CA ARG A 276 -1.41 -8.33 18.71
C ARG A 276 -2.14 -8.35 20.05
N ASP A 277 -1.79 -7.45 20.98
CA ASP A 277 -2.46 -7.32 22.28
C ASP A 277 -3.95 -6.95 22.14
N HIS A 278 -4.34 -6.37 20.99
CA HIS A 278 -5.72 -6.05 20.64
C HIS A 278 -6.32 -6.99 19.57
N ASP A 279 -5.72 -8.17 19.37
CA ASP A 279 -6.18 -9.20 18.42
C ASP A 279 -6.30 -8.73 16.95
N ILE A 280 -5.52 -7.72 16.56
CA ILE A 280 -5.48 -7.21 15.19
C ILE A 280 -4.51 -8.06 14.36
N GLY A 281 -5.05 -9.15 13.80
CA GLY A 281 -4.33 -10.06 12.93
C GLY A 281 -4.23 -9.62 11.46
N ASN A 282 -4.92 -8.56 11.05
CA ASN A 282 -4.84 -8.02 9.68
C ASN A 282 -3.98 -6.78 9.63
N TYR A 283 -2.70 -7.00 9.35
CA TYR A 283 -1.71 -5.93 9.25
C TYR A 283 -0.63 -6.26 8.23
N ALA A 284 0.11 -5.25 7.81
CA ALA A 284 1.21 -5.33 6.85
C ALA A 284 2.42 -4.57 7.39
N VAL A 285 3.63 -5.07 7.08
CA VAL A 285 4.89 -4.44 7.44
C VAL A 285 5.81 -4.43 6.23
N THR A 286 6.34 -3.25 5.89
CA THR A 286 7.25 -3.07 4.76
C THR A 286 8.46 -2.21 5.13
N GLU A 287 9.50 -2.26 4.30
CA GLU A 287 10.73 -1.48 4.42
C GLU A 287 10.94 -0.66 3.13
N PHE A 288 11.16 0.64 3.30
CA PHE A 288 11.53 1.55 2.23
C PHE A 288 13.03 1.81 2.29
N ALA A 289 13.75 1.25 1.31
CA ALA A 289 15.19 1.37 1.15
C ALA A 289 15.51 2.40 0.05
N GLN A 290 15.85 3.63 0.43
CA GLN A 290 16.32 4.64 -0.53
C GLN A 290 17.81 4.92 -0.33
N GLY A 291 18.60 4.54 -1.32
CA GLY A 291 20.06 4.59 -1.24
C GLY A 291 20.64 3.55 -0.26
N SER A 292 21.90 3.75 0.13
CA SER A 292 22.66 2.75 0.90
C SER A 292 22.44 2.80 2.41
N ARG A 293 21.94 3.91 2.98
CA ARG A 293 21.91 4.11 4.45
C ARG A 293 20.56 4.53 5.04
N THR A 294 19.69 5.21 4.30
CA THR A 294 18.37 5.62 4.84
C THR A 294 17.39 4.47 4.67
N ARG A 295 16.84 4.04 5.81
CA ARG A 295 15.72 3.10 5.88
C ARG A 295 14.55 3.76 6.57
N ARG A 296 13.35 3.49 6.06
CA ARG A 296 12.08 3.76 6.73
C ARG A 296 11.28 2.48 6.70
N TRP A 297 10.35 2.36 7.62
CA TRP A 297 9.41 1.25 7.65
C TRP A 297 8.01 1.80 7.55
N ALA A 298 7.06 0.99 7.11
CA ALA A 298 5.65 1.32 7.25
C ALA A 298 4.90 0.14 7.81
N VAL A 299 3.92 0.43 8.65
CA VAL A 299 2.97 -0.53 9.19
C VAL A 299 1.58 -0.09 8.76
N ALA A 300 0.77 -1.04 8.30
CA ALA A 300 -0.64 -0.84 8.04
C ALA A 300 -1.46 -1.86 8.81
N TRP A 301 -2.65 -1.50 9.27
CA TRP A 301 -3.58 -2.43 9.90
C TRP A 301 -5.02 -2.13 9.49
N SER A 302 -5.87 -3.16 9.56
CA SER A 302 -7.27 -3.10 9.17
C SER A 302 -8.14 -3.93 10.10
N PHE A 303 -9.39 -3.52 10.24
CA PHE A 303 -10.45 -4.30 10.87
C PHE A 303 -11.33 -5.03 9.84
N HIS A 304 -11.10 -4.81 8.53
CA HIS A 304 -11.78 -5.52 7.46
C HIS A 304 -11.17 -6.89 7.21
N ALA A 305 -11.93 -7.75 6.52
CA ALA A 305 -11.55 -9.12 6.23
C ALA A 305 -10.54 -9.27 5.08
N MET A 306 -10.46 -8.29 4.17
CA MET A 306 -9.62 -8.37 2.98
C MET A 306 -8.13 -8.37 3.33
N ARG A 307 -7.40 -9.34 2.77
CA ARG A 307 -5.99 -9.63 3.10
C ARG A 307 -5.05 -9.22 1.96
N PRO A 308 -3.99 -8.44 2.27
CA PRO A 308 -3.00 -8.10 1.27
C PRO A 308 -2.20 -9.33 0.83
N PRO A 309 -1.75 -9.38 -0.43
CA PRO A 309 -0.78 -10.36 -0.93
C PRO A 309 0.48 -10.41 -0.06
N GLN A 310 1.16 -11.55 -0.10
CA GLN A 310 2.33 -11.83 0.73
C GLN A 310 3.43 -10.77 0.53
N ALA A 311 3.67 -10.35 -0.71
CA ALA A 311 4.69 -9.35 -1.06
C ALA A 311 4.44 -7.97 -0.44
N ILE A 312 3.17 -7.61 -0.24
CA ILE A 312 2.74 -6.31 0.31
C ILE A 312 2.66 -6.40 1.84
N ALA A 313 2.08 -7.48 2.34
CA ALA A 313 1.91 -7.74 3.77
C ALA A 313 3.25 -7.92 4.51
N ARG A 314 4.23 -8.51 3.82
CA ARG A 314 5.51 -8.95 4.40
C ARG A 314 6.69 -8.42 3.60
N GLY A 315 6.67 -7.13 3.27
CA GLY A 315 7.67 -6.44 2.46
C GLY A 315 9.00 -6.13 3.17
N ALA A 316 9.08 -6.30 4.50
CA ALA A 316 10.34 -6.09 5.23
C ALA A 316 11.26 -7.32 5.14
N THR A 317 12.50 -7.11 4.70
CA THR A 317 13.49 -8.19 4.49
C THR A 317 14.50 -8.30 5.64
N ALA A 318 14.63 -7.27 6.47
CA ALA A 318 15.51 -7.27 7.63
C ALA A 318 15.19 -8.42 8.60
N ASN A 319 16.19 -9.26 8.91
CA ASN A 319 16.01 -10.42 9.79
C ASN A 319 15.43 -10.07 11.16
N ALA A 320 15.79 -8.90 11.70
CA ALA A 320 15.31 -8.42 12.98
C ALA A 320 13.80 -8.08 12.99
N LEU A 321 13.16 -7.95 11.82
CA LEU A 321 11.72 -7.75 11.70
C LEU A 321 10.93 -9.03 11.43
N ARG A 322 11.58 -10.19 11.26
CA ARG A 322 10.87 -11.47 10.99
C ARG A 322 9.79 -11.77 12.04
N GLY A 323 10.08 -11.52 13.32
CA GLY A 323 9.12 -11.73 14.42
C GLY A 323 7.97 -10.71 14.45
N SER A 324 8.08 -9.61 13.70
CA SER A 324 7.05 -8.58 13.57
C SER A 324 6.15 -8.78 12.35
N LEU A 325 6.49 -9.67 11.41
CA LEU A 325 5.68 -9.89 10.20
C LEU A 325 4.33 -10.56 10.54
N PRO A 326 3.23 -10.22 9.83
CA PRO A 326 1.90 -10.83 10.00
C PRO A 326 1.88 -12.30 9.57
N ALA A 327 0.77 -13.02 9.80
CA ALA A 327 0.59 -14.37 9.26
C ALA A 327 0.83 -14.44 7.74
N HIS A 328 1.17 -15.61 7.23
CA HIS A 328 1.30 -15.81 5.79
C HIS A 328 -0.07 -15.70 5.12
N THR A 329 -0.13 -14.96 4.01
CA THR A 329 -1.36 -14.85 3.19
C THR A 329 -1.27 -15.69 1.92
N GLU A 330 -0.12 -16.30 1.63
CA GLU A 330 0.07 -17.21 0.50
C GLU A 330 0.89 -18.43 0.93
N MET A 331 0.55 -19.59 0.36
CA MET A 331 1.33 -20.81 0.55
C MET A 331 1.28 -21.73 -0.68
N THR A 332 2.31 -22.54 -0.84
CA THR A 332 2.29 -23.66 -1.77
C THR A 332 1.49 -24.80 -1.13
N ALA A 333 0.35 -25.14 -1.70
CA ALA A 333 -0.46 -26.27 -1.25
C ALA A 333 0.22 -27.60 -1.61
N VAL A 334 0.71 -27.72 -2.85
CA VAL A 334 1.46 -28.89 -3.31
C VAL A 334 2.38 -28.54 -4.48
N ALA A 335 3.54 -29.18 -4.53
CA ALA A 335 4.38 -29.27 -5.72
C ALA A 335 4.34 -30.73 -6.22
N LEU A 336 4.09 -30.89 -7.51
CA LEU A 336 3.89 -32.17 -8.18
C LEU A 336 4.90 -32.29 -9.32
N PRO A 337 5.36 -33.51 -9.66
CA PRO A 337 6.26 -33.71 -10.80
C PRO A 337 5.67 -33.21 -12.12
N ALA A 338 6.54 -32.97 -13.10
CA ALA A 338 6.12 -32.65 -14.46
C ALA A 338 5.32 -33.81 -15.05
N PHE A 339 4.17 -33.51 -15.62
CA PHE A 339 3.31 -34.49 -16.26
C PHE A 339 2.56 -33.85 -17.43
N ARG A 340 2.22 -34.64 -18.46
CA ARG A 340 1.79 -34.11 -19.77
C ARG A 340 0.39 -33.51 -19.79
N ALA A 341 -0.52 -34.00 -18.96
CA ALA A 341 -1.94 -33.65 -19.03
C ALA A 341 -2.31 -32.46 -18.12
N VAL A 342 -1.51 -31.40 -18.14
CA VAL A 342 -1.68 -30.18 -17.34
C VAL A 342 -3.09 -29.60 -17.47
N SER A 343 -3.61 -29.49 -18.71
CA SER A 343 -4.96 -28.95 -18.94
C SER A 343 -6.04 -29.79 -18.27
N LYS A 344 -5.94 -31.12 -18.33
CA LYS A 344 -6.88 -32.03 -17.66
C LYS A 344 -6.79 -31.92 -16.14
N PHE A 345 -5.60 -31.69 -15.60
CA PHE A 345 -5.44 -31.45 -14.16
C PHE A 345 -6.03 -30.12 -13.73
N ALA A 346 -5.83 -29.06 -14.52
CA ALA A 346 -6.45 -27.78 -14.26
C ALA A 346 -7.98 -27.88 -14.29
N GLU A 347 -8.55 -28.59 -15.27
CA GLU A 347 -9.99 -28.90 -15.35
C GLU A 347 -10.45 -29.71 -14.14
N GLY A 348 -9.76 -30.79 -13.77
CA GLY A 348 -10.14 -31.60 -12.61
C GLY A 348 -10.06 -30.84 -11.29
N LEU A 349 -9.11 -29.91 -11.14
CA LEU A 349 -9.04 -29.03 -9.97
C LEU A 349 -10.17 -27.99 -9.98
N HIS A 350 -10.46 -27.40 -11.15
CA HIS A 350 -11.58 -26.49 -11.35
C HIS A 350 -12.92 -27.15 -10.98
N ASP A 351 -13.18 -28.35 -11.51
CA ASP A 351 -14.41 -29.11 -11.23
C ASP A 351 -14.54 -29.45 -9.75
N ALA A 352 -13.44 -29.83 -9.11
CA ALA A 352 -13.43 -30.10 -7.68
C ALA A 352 -13.76 -28.85 -6.85
N MET A 353 -13.25 -27.66 -7.22
CA MET A 353 -13.61 -26.41 -6.55
C MET A 353 -15.06 -26.00 -6.85
N ALA A 354 -15.51 -26.17 -8.09
CA ALA A 354 -16.89 -25.88 -8.50
C ALA A 354 -17.92 -26.77 -7.80
N SER A 355 -17.52 -27.95 -7.31
CA SER A 355 -18.38 -28.84 -6.53
C SER A 355 -18.64 -28.38 -5.08
N LEU A 356 -17.90 -27.38 -4.59
CA LEU A 356 -18.13 -26.80 -3.27
C LEU A 356 -19.37 -25.90 -3.28
N GLU A 357 -19.99 -25.75 -2.11
CA GLU A 357 -21.06 -24.77 -1.90
C GLU A 357 -20.44 -23.37 -1.79
N THR A 358 -20.39 -22.65 -2.91
CA THR A 358 -19.72 -21.34 -3.01
C THR A 358 -20.72 -20.21 -3.15
N THR A 359 -20.39 -19.04 -2.56
CA THR A 359 -21.10 -17.79 -2.86
C THR A 359 -20.59 -17.17 -4.15
N HIS A 360 -19.32 -17.41 -4.47
CA HIS A 360 -18.70 -17.02 -5.72
C HIS A 360 -17.58 -17.99 -6.11
N TRP A 361 -17.53 -18.36 -7.40
CA TRP A 361 -16.42 -19.10 -7.99
C TRP A 361 -16.17 -18.59 -9.40
N GLU A 362 -14.96 -18.11 -9.64
CA GLU A 362 -14.45 -17.74 -10.96
C GLU A 362 -13.16 -18.50 -11.27
N TRP A 363 -12.96 -18.84 -12.54
CA TRP A 363 -11.76 -19.54 -13.03
C TRP A 363 -11.32 -18.99 -14.39
N ASP A 364 -10.12 -18.43 -14.44
CA ASP A 364 -9.45 -18.01 -15.66
C ASP A 364 -8.64 -19.18 -16.21
N ARG A 365 -9.14 -19.78 -17.31
CA ARG A 365 -8.50 -20.93 -17.97
C ARG A 365 -7.14 -20.60 -18.59
N GLN A 366 -6.90 -19.35 -18.97
CA GLN A 366 -5.65 -18.96 -19.62
C GLN A 366 -4.56 -18.70 -18.58
N LYS A 367 -4.92 -18.06 -17.47
CA LYS A 367 -3.98 -17.80 -16.36
C LYS A 367 -3.81 -18.99 -15.43
N LEU A 368 -4.75 -19.95 -15.47
CA LEU A 368 -4.84 -21.09 -14.53
C LEU A 368 -5.00 -20.61 -13.08
N GLU A 369 -5.90 -19.65 -12.91
CA GLU A 369 -6.18 -19.01 -11.62
C GLU A 369 -7.68 -19.04 -11.34
N GLY A 370 -8.05 -19.21 -10.08
CA GLY A 370 -9.43 -19.11 -9.64
C GLY A 370 -9.59 -18.36 -8.34
N ARG A 371 -10.76 -17.77 -8.15
CA ARG A 371 -11.14 -17.12 -6.90
C ARG A 371 -12.45 -17.68 -6.39
N LEU A 372 -12.42 -18.03 -5.13
CA LEU A 372 -13.46 -18.69 -4.37
C LEU A 372 -13.89 -17.77 -3.24
N ARG A 373 -15.21 -17.59 -3.05
CA ARG A 373 -15.80 -17.10 -1.80
C ARG A 373 -16.83 -18.09 -1.29
N VAL A 374 -16.84 -18.28 0.02
CA VAL A 374 -17.73 -19.21 0.71
C VAL A 374 -18.22 -18.61 2.01
N ALA A 375 -19.41 -19.01 2.45
CA ALA A 375 -20.02 -18.51 3.68
C ALA A 375 -19.51 -19.19 4.96
N ASP A 376 -18.81 -20.33 4.83
CA ASP A 376 -18.19 -21.08 5.93
C ASP A 376 -17.15 -22.08 5.39
N LYS A 377 -16.55 -22.92 6.24
CA LYS A 377 -15.56 -23.96 5.93
C LYS A 377 -16.18 -25.16 5.19
N VAL A 378 -16.76 -24.91 4.01
CA VAL A 378 -17.59 -25.84 3.22
C VAL A 378 -16.84 -27.10 2.76
N TRP A 379 -15.51 -27.04 2.68
CA TRP A 379 -14.64 -28.18 2.34
C TRP A 379 -14.51 -29.22 3.46
N THR A 380 -14.90 -28.86 4.70
CA THR A 380 -14.71 -29.74 5.86
C THR A 380 -15.72 -30.89 5.90
N ARG A 381 -15.36 -31.96 6.63
CA ARG A 381 -16.30 -33.07 6.89
C ARG A 381 -17.41 -32.65 7.86
N ALA A 382 -17.11 -31.75 8.79
CA ALA A 382 -18.06 -31.25 9.77
C ALA A 382 -19.23 -30.52 9.09
N TRP A 383 -18.92 -29.60 8.17
CA TRP A 383 -19.91 -28.90 7.36
C TRP A 383 -20.85 -29.86 6.62
N ARG A 384 -20.27 -30.81 5.86
CA ARG A 384 -21.06 -31.78 5.08
C ARG A 384 -21.98 -32.64 5.94
N ARG A 385 -21.54 -33.04 7.14
CA ARG A 385 -22.38 -33.79 8.09
C ARG A 385 -23.52 -32.95 8.66
N GLN A 386 -23.29 -31.67 8.90
CA GLN A 386 -24.32 -30.75 9.38
C GLN A 386 -25.41 -30.55 8.32
N GLN A 387 -25.03 -30.37 7.04
CA GLN A 387 -25.99 -30.24 5.95
C GLN A 387 -26.82 -31.51 5.74
N GLN A 388 -26.22 -32.70 5.89
CA GLN A 388 -26.94 -33.98 5.77
C GLN A 388 -27.94 -34.24 6.90
N ARG A 389 -27.77 -33.62 8.08
CA ARG A 389 -28.64 -33.81 9.25
C ARG A 389 -29.86 -32.89 9.25
N GLY A 390 -30.01 -32.01 8.25
CA GLY A 390 -31.02 -30.96 8.22
C GLY A 390 -30.66 -29.82 9.19
N MET A 391 -30.92 -28.57 8.77
CA MET A 391 -30.69 -27.39 9.62
C MET A 391 -31.53 -27.50 10.89
N ASP A 392 -30.88 -27.57 12.05
CA ASP A 392 -31.51 -27.32 13.34
C ASP A 392 -32.01 -25.87 13.34
N THR A 393 -33.32 -25.67 13.26
CA THR A 393 -33.96 -24.34 13.10
C THR A 393 -34.15 -23.61 14.43
N SER A 394 -33.54 -24.12 15.51
CA SER A 394 -33.60 -23.53 16.84
C SER A 394 -33.01 -22.10 16.85
N PRO A 395 -33.67 -21.13 17.51
CA PRO A 395 -33.21 -19.74 17.61
C PRO A 395 -31.79 -19.62 18.19
N GLU A 396 -31.40 -20.54 19.07
CA GLU A 396 -30.11 -20.58 19.77
C GLU A 396 -28.92 -21.02 18.89
N ALA A 397 -29.17 -21.63 17.72
CA ALA A 397 -28.15 -22.01 16.74
C ALA A 397 -27.89 -20.90 15.71
N LYS A 398 -28.89 -20.08 15.40
CA LYS A 398 -28.78 -18.93 14.48
C LYS A 398 -27.91 -17.80 15.04
N ASP A 399 -27.83 -17.67 16.37
CA ASP A 399 -27.04 -16.64 17.05
C ASP A 399 -25.53 -16.99 17.14
N ARG A 400 -25.14 -18.24 16.79
CA ARG A 400 -23.74 -18.72 16.90
C ARG A 400 -22.93 -18.65 15.60
N CYS A 401 -23.52 -18.26 14.48
CA CYS A 401 -22.84 -18.23 13.19
C CYS A 401 -23.21 -16.95 12.43
N ALA A 402 -22.60 -15.84 12.82
CA ALA A 402 -22.39 -14.77 11.86
C ALA A 402 -21.55 -15.40 10.73
N LYS A 403 -22.20 -15.74 9.61
CA LYS A 403 -21.52 -16.28 8.43
C LYS A 403 -20.60 -15.18 7.91
N GLU A 404 -19.32 -15.28 8.22
CA GLU A 404 -18.29 -14.43 7.64
C GLU A 404 -17.91 -15.02 6.27
N ASP A 405 -17.90 -14.18 5.23
CA ASP A 405 -17.37 -14.59 3.95
C ASP A 405 -15.86 -14.88 4.08
N ILE A 406 -15.45 -16.04 3.55
CA ILE A 406 -14.06 -16.47 3.48
C ILE A 406 -13.67 -16.58 2.01
N GLY A 407 -12.57 -15.93 1.64
CA GLY A 407 -12.12 -15.84 0.26
C GLY A 407 -10.74 -16.44 0.04
N PHE A 408 -10.60 -17.22 -1.04
CA PHE A 408 -9.33 -17.83 -1.45
C PHE A 408 -9.04 -17.65 -2.93
N GLY A 409 -7.76 -17.48 -3.24
CA GLY A 409 -7.21 -17.63 -4.58
C GLY A 409 -6.56 -19.01 -4.74
N VAL A 410 -6.74 -19.63 -5.90
CA VAL A 410 -6.11 -20.90 -6.30
C VAL A 410 -5.34 -20.65 -7.58
N TYR A 411 -4.06 -21.02 -7.62
CA TYR A 411 -3.17 -20.75 -8.75
C TYR A 411 -2.41 -22.01 -9.12
N ILE A 412 -2.28 -22.28 -10.42
CA ILE A 412 -1.46 -23.36 -10.94
C ILE A 412 -0.29 -22.74 -11.71
N ASN A 413 0.92 -22.89 -11.17
CA ASN A 413 2.15 -22.51 -11.86
C ASN A 413 2.78 -23.74 -12.49
N VAL A 414 3.06 -23.67 -13.79
CA VAL A 414 3.70 -24.74 -14.56
C VAL A 414 5.12 -24.34 -14.86
N ASN A 415 6.08 -25.13 -14.36
CA ASN A 415 7.51 -24.94 -14.55
C ASN A 415 8.10 -26.16 -15.26
N LEU A 416 9.36 -26.07 -15.69
CA LEU A 416 10.08 -27.20 -16.30
C LEU A 416 10.14 -28.43 -15.38
N ASP A 417 10.29 -28.20 -14.07
CA ASP A 417 10.45 -29.25 -13.07
C ASP A 417 9.12 -29.82 -12.55
N GLY A 418 7.98 -29.20 -12.90
CA GLY A 418 6.67 -29.68 -12.48
C GLY A 418 5.62 -28.62 -12.30
N ILE A 419 4.58 -28.97 -11.54
CA ILE A 419 3.40 -28.14 -11.32
C ILE A 419 3.33 -27.77 -9.85
N VAL A 420 3.11 -26.48 -9.59
CA VAL A 420 2.95 -25.94 -8.25
C VAL A 420 1.56 -25.36 -8.11
N VAL A 421 0.78 -25.93 -7.18
CA VAL A 421 -0.52 -25.36 -6.80
C VAL A 421 -0.31 -24.47 -5.58
N ARG A 422 -0.67 -23.19 -5.73
CA ARG A 422 -0.59 -22.18 -4.67
C ARG A 422 -1.99 -21.78 -4.22
N CYS A 423 -2.08 -21.40 -2.96
CA CYS A 423 -3.28 -20.85 -2.34
C CYS A 423 -2.98 -19.47 -1.78
N ARG A 424 -3.88 -18.52 -2.01
CA ARG A 424 -3.87 -17.18 -1.41
C ARG A 424 -5.08 -17.02 -0.49
N TRP A 425 -4.86 -16.52 0.71
CA TRP A 425 -5.91 -16.01 1.59
C TRP A 425 -6.29 -14.60 1.11
N ILE A 426 -7.49 -14.44 0.56
CA ILE A 426 -7.98 -13.17 0.02
C ILE A 426 -8.86 -12.46 1.06
N GLU A 427 -9.71 -13.19 1.77
CA GLU A 427 -10.69 -12.62 2.69
C GLU A 427 -10.92 -13.52 3.91
N GLY A 428 -11.06 -12.92 5.08
CA GLY A 428 -11.51 -13.55 6.32
C GLY A 428 -10.61 -13.21 7.52
N HIS A 429 -11.09 -13.53 8.73
CA HIS A 429 -10.35 -13.24 9.96
C HIS A 429 -9.54 -14.43 10.52
N GLN A 430 -9.94 -15.66 10.18
CA GLN A 430 -9.38 -16.87 10.77
C GLN A 430 -8.26 -17.50 9.92
N GLU A 431 -7.01 -17.41 10.38
CA GLU A 431 -5.86 -18.09 9.77
C GLU A 431 -6.05 -19.62 9.72
N SER A 432 -6.72 -20.20 10.72
CA SER A 432 -7.02 -21.63 10.76
C SER A 432 -7.91 -22.09 9.59
N ALA A 433 -8.80 -21.23 9.10
CA ALA A 433 -9.60 -21.51 7.91
C ALA A 433 -8.71 -21.61 6.66
N PHE A 434 -7.76 -20.68 6.52
CA PHE A 434 -6.80 -20.68 5.41
C PHE A 434 -5.90 -21.92 5.42
N ILE A 435 -5.31 -22.26 6.56
CA ILE A 435 -4.48 -23.46 6.70
C ILE A 435 -5.29 -24.72 6.37
N SER A 436 -6.54 -24.80 6.86
CA SER A 436 -7.44 -25.92 6.58
C SER A 436 -7.78 -26.04 5.09
N PHE A 437 -8.10 -24.92 4.44
CA PHE A 437 -8.44 -24.89 3.02
C PHE A 437 -7.24 -25.30 2.15
N ALA A 438 -6.04 -24.79 2.44
CA ALA A 438 -4.83 -25.20 1.73
C ALA A 438 -4.53 -26.70 1.90
N GLY A 439 -4.82 -27.27 3.07
CA GLY A 439 -4.76 -28.72 3.31
C GLY A 439 -5.75 -29.50 2.44
N TYR A 440 -6.99 -29.03 2.32
CA TYR A 440 -7.98 -29.59 1.41
C TYR A 440 -7.52 -29.51 -0.05
N LEU A 441 -7.06 -28.34 -0.49
CA LEU A 441 -6.56 -28.10 -1.86
C LEU A 441 -5.40 -29.05 -2.21
N LYS A 442 -4.45 -29.24 -1.28
CA LYS A 442 -3.36 -30.21 -1.41
C LYS A 442 -3.89 -31.63 -1.66
N THR A 443 -4.83 -32.10 -0.85
CA THR A 443 -5.39 -33.45 -1.00
C THR A 443 -6.16 -33.60 -2.31
N THR A 444 -6.93 -32.59 -2.70
CA THR A 444 -7.69 -32.58 -3.96
C THR A 444 -6.76 -32.61 -5.16
N ALA A 445 -5.76 -31.72 -5.21
CA ALA A 445 -4.78 -31.67 -6.29
C ALA A 445 -4.04 -33.01 -6.45
N LYS A 446 -3.58 -33.63 -5.36
CA LYS A 446 -2.93 -34.95 -5.43
C LYS A 446 -3.84 -36.02 -6.02
N LYS A 447 -5.12 -36.09 -5.61
CA LYS A 447 -6.07 -37.06 -6.15
C LYS A 447 -6.30 -36.89 -7.66
N VAL A 448 -6.43 -35.64 -8.12
CA VAL A 448 -6.60 -35.34 -9.55
C VAL A 448 -5.35 -35.77 -10.32
N TYR A 449 -4.16 -35.45 -9.80
CA TYR A 449 -2.89 -35.84 -10.39
C TYR A 449 -2.72 -37.36 -10.47
N ASP A 450 -2.89 -38.07 -9.36
CA ASP A 450 -2.70 -39.52 -9.28
C ASP A 450 -3.68 -40.26 -10.22
N GLY A 451 -4.93 -39.80 -10.29
CA GLY A 451 -5.91 -40.37 -11.22
C GLY A 451 -5.58 -40.15 -12.70
N LEU A 452 -4.87 -39.07 -13.05
CA LEU A 452 -4.41 -38.84 -14.42
C LEU A 452 -3.14 -39.62 -14.77
N GLU A 453 -2.29 -39.91 -13.79
CA GLU A 453 -1.10 -40.75 -13.96
C GLU A 453 -1.46 -42.23 -14.11
N GLU A 454 -2.43 -42.73 -13.34
CA GLU A 454 -2.92 -44.11 -13.46
C GLU A 454 -3.52 -44.38 -14.84
N ASN A 455 -4.28 -43.43 -15.39
CA ASN A 455 -4.86 -43.50 -16.74
C ASN A 455 -3.83 -43.37 -17.88
N GLN A 456 -2.56 -43.06 -17.58
CA GLN A 456 -1.48 -42.98 -18.55
C GLN A 456 -0.56 -44.22 -18.55
N LYS A 457 -0.73 -45.15 -17.61
CA LYS A 457 -0.01 -46.42 -17.66
C LYS A 457 -0.56 -47.24 -18.83
N PRO A 458 0.29 -47.75 -19.74
CA PRO A 458 -0.18 -48.61 -20.81
C PRO A 458 -0.90 -49.81 -20.19
N GLU A 459 -2.08 -50.17 -20.72
CA GLU A 459 -2.71 -51.45 -20.41
C GLU A 459 -1.64 -52.53 -20.56
N LYS A 460 -1.43 -53.31 -19.50
CA LYS A 460 -0.58 -54.49 -19.59
C LYS A 460 -1.19 -55.36 -20.68
N ALA A 461 -0.48 -55.48 -21.81
CA ALA A 461 -0.79 -56.49 -22.80
C ALA A 461 -0.69 -57.84 -22.09
N GLU A 462 -1.84 -58.48 -21.87
CA GLU A 462 -1.94 -59.86 -21.38
C GLU A 462 -1.53 -60.85 -22.48
#